data_AF-A0A527GGY1-F1
#
_entry.id   AF-A0A527GGY1-F1
#
_cell.length_a   1.000
_cell.length_b   1.000
_cell.length_c   1.000
_cell.angle_alpha   90.00
_cell.angle_beta   90.00
_cell.angle_gamma   90.00
#
_symmetry.space_group_name_H-M   'P 1'
#
loop_
_entity.id
_entity.type
_entity.pdbx_description
1 polymer ?
#
loop_
_entity_poly.entity_id
_entity_poly.type
_entity_poly.pdbx_seq_one_letter_code
_entity_poly.pdbx_strand_id
1 'polypeptide(L)'
;TPYWPKASSVELEDWGAGSNTLAGSPRASGRVLSQNPDGSSECGLWSCTPGTRKVTFAADEFCHFLSGRGSYVHDDGEEIPV
;
A
#
# COMPACT_ATOMS: atom_id res chain seq x y z
N THR A 1 -12.93 -11.10 -0.42
CA THR A 1 -11.60 -10.67 0.05
C THR A 1 -11.22 -11.51 1.25
N PRO A 2 -9.96 -11.93 1.42
CA PRO A 2 -9.54 -12.56 2.66
C PRO A 2 -9.84 -11.58 3.80
N TYR A 3 -10.80 -11.95 4.65
CA TYR A 3 -11.21 -11.14 5.80
C TYR A 3 -10.27 -11.49 6.95
N TRP A 4 -9.48 -10.52 7.40
CA TRP A 4 -8.58 -10.68 8.54
C TRP A 4 -9.18 -9.98 9.76
N PRO A 5 -9.94 -10.68 10.63
CA PRO A 5 -10.73 -10.07 11.70
C PRO A 5 -9.91 -9.30 12.74
N LYS A 6 -8.59 -9.51 12.78
CA LYS A 6 -7.67 -8.85 13.71
C LYS A 6 -6.57 -8.08 12.99
N ALA A 7 -6.87 -7.45 11.85
CA ALA A 7 -5.89 -6.72 11.05
C ALA A 7 -5.14 -5.64 11.86
N SER A 8 -5.83 -4.98 12.78
CA SER A 8 -5.25 -3.99 13.69
C SER A 8 -4.25 -4.55 14.72
N SER A 9 -4.22 -5.87 14.94
CA SER A 9 -3.26 -6.51 15.86
C SER A 9 -1.99 -7.01 15.17
N VAL A 10 -1.90 -6.83 13.85
CA VAL A 10 -0.74 -7.26 13.07
C VAL A 10 0.33 -6.17 13.16
N GLU A 11 1.47 -6.52 13.76
CA GLU A 11 2.65 -5.65 13.77
C GLU A 11 3.20 -5.49 12.35
N LEU A 12 3.32 -4.24 11.89
CA LEU A 12 3.86 -3.91 10.57
C LEU A 12 5.36 -3.62 10.69
N GLU A 13 6.12 -4.07 9.70
CA GLU A 13 7.55 -3.81 9.61
C GLU A 13 7.77 -2.43 8.98
N ASP A 14 8.72 -1.66 9.51
CA ASP A 14 9.10 -0.38 8.91
C ASP A 14 9.87 -0.63 7.61
N TRP A 15 9.25 -0.31 6.48
CA TRP A 15 9.87 -0.39 5.15
C TRP A 15 10.57 0.92 4.76
N GLY A 16 10.48 1.95 5.60
CA GLY A 16 11.22 3.19 5.46
C GLY A 16 10.51 4.26 4.63
N ALA A 17 11.29 5.26 4.21
CA ALA A 17 10.80 6.38 3.43
C ALA A 17 10.49 5.97 1.99
N GLY A 18 9.42 6.52 1.42
CA GLY A 18 9.08 6.31 0.02
C GLY A 18 10.12 6.93 -0.91
N SER A 19 10.61 6.14 -1.86
CA SER A 19 11.30 6.67 -3.04
C SER A 19 10.33 7.52 -3.88
N ASN A 20 10.86 8.40 -4.73
CA ASN A 20 10.07 9.24 -5.65
C ASN A 20 9.00 10.12 -4.97
N THR A 21 9.32 10.64 -3.77
CA THR A 21 8.45 11.58 -3.05
C THR A 21 8.34 12.90 -3.82
N LEU A 22 7.11 13.38 -4.01
CA LEU A 22 6.79 14.66 -4.63
C LEU A 22 6.45 15.73 -3.58
N ALA A 23 5.80 15.33 -2.48
CA ALA A 23 5.44 16.23 -1.39
C ALA A 23 5.38 15.50 -0.03
N GLY A 24 5.77 16.19 1.03
CA GLY A 24 5.80 15.64 2.39
C GLY A 24 6.98 14.68 2.62
N SER A 25 6.78 13.69 3.49
CA SER A 25 7.77 12.66 3.81
C SER A 25 7.08 11.33 4.12
N PRO A 26 6.40 10.72 3.12
CA PRO A 26 5.67 9.48 3.32
C PRO A 26 6.62 8.34 3.69
N ARG A 27 6.27 7.59 4.72
CA ARG A 27 6.95 6.36 5.14
C ARG A 27 5.96 5.21 5.08
N ALA A 28 6.42 4.07 4.58
CA ALA A 28 5.60 2.88 4.41
C ALA A 28 5.93 1.84 5.48
N SER A 29 4.92 1.10 5.92
CA SER A 29 5.09 -0.07 6.77
C SER A 29 4.15 -1.17 6.32
N GLY A 30 4.58 -2.42 6.39
CA GLY A 30 3.77 -3.53 5.92
C GLY A 30 4.16 -4.88 6.48
N ARG A 31 3.35 -5.89 6.18
CA ARG A 31 3.62 -7.29 6.50
C ARG A 31 3.01 -8.18 5.43
N VAL A 32 3.83 -9.05 4.84
CA VAL A 32 3.36 -10.15 3.99
C VAL A 32 2.75 -11.22 4.88
N LEU A 33 1.51 -11.60 4.62
CA LEU A 33 0.76 -12.61 5.39
C LEU A 33 0.68 -13.95 4.66
N SER A 34 0.71 -13.92 3.33
CA SER A 34 0.71 -15.10 2.48
C SER A 34 1.47 -14.80 1.19
N GLN A 35 2.21 -15.78 0.70
CA GLN A 35 2.86 -15.74 -0.60
C GLN A 35 2.80 -17.14 -1.22
N ASN A 36 2.54 -17.23 -2.52
CA ASN A 36 2.62 -18.49 -3.23
C ASN A 36 4.06 -19.02 -3.20
N PRO A 37 4.30 -20.34 -3.18
CA PRO A 37 5.65 -20.90 -3.17
C PRO A 37 6.52 -20.48 -4.37
N ASP A 38 5.89 -20.15 -5.50
CA ASP A 38 6.54 -19.68 -6.73
C ASP A 38 6.68 -18.15 -6.80
N GLY A 39 6.20 -17.42 -5.78
CA GLY A 39 6.24 -15.95 -5.74
C GLY A 39 5.27 -15.25 -6.69
N SER A 40 4.36 -15.98 -7.35
CA SER A 40 3.43 -15.40 -8.34
C SER A 40 2.40 -14.43 -7.75
N SER A 41 2.13 -14.55 -6.45
CA SER A 41 1.18 -13.68 -5.74
C SER A 41 1.54 -13.59 -4.27
N GLU A 42 1.34 -12.40 -3.71
CA GLU A 42 1.43 -12.14 -2.29
C GLU A 42 0.21 -11.37 -1.81
N CYS A 43 -0.11 -11.53 -0.53
CA CYS A 43 -1.15 -10.79 0.14
C CYS A 43 -0.68 -10.41 1.54
N GLY A 44 -0.98 -9.17 1.94
CA GLY A 44 -0.50 -8.62 3.19
C GLY A 44 -1.29 -7.41 3.65
N LEU A 45 -0.77 -6.77 4.68
CA LEU A 45 -1.24 -5.49 5.17
C LEU A 45 -0.18 -4.43 4.93
N TRP A 46 -0.62 -3.21 4.66
CA TRP A 46 0.25 -2.07 4.39
C TRP A 46 -0.39 -0.79 4.94
N SER A 47 0.45 0.17 5.30
CA SER A 47 0.07 1.53 5.67
C SER A 47 1.14 2.53 5.24
N CYS A 48 0.76 3.80 5.09
CA CYS A 48 1.73 4.89 4.94
C CYS A 48 1.35 6.14 5.73
N THR A 49 2.37 6.89 6.15
CA THR A 49 2.19 8.25 6.65
C THR A 49 1.83 9.21 5.51
N PRO A 50 1.18 10.36 5.81
CA PRO A 50 0.78 11.32 4.77
C PRO A 50 1.94 11.83 3.90
N GLY A 51 1.68 11.94 2.60
CA GLY A 51 2.60 12.46 1.59
C GLY A 51 2.15 12.05 0.18
N THR A 52 2.88 12.53 -0.83
CA THR A 52 2.62 12.22 -2.24
C THR A 52 3.88 11.63 -2.86
N ARG A 53 3.72 10.56 -3.64
CA ARG A 53 4.82 9.90 -4.36
C ARG A 53 4.36 9.50 -5.76
N LYS A 54 5.29 9.42 -6.72
CA LYS A 54 5.02 8.76 -8.00
C LYS A 54 5.14 7.25 -7.81
N VAL A 55 4.09 6.51 -8.16
CA VAL A 55 4.05 5.04 -8.06
C VAL A 55 4.08 4.42 -9.45
N THR A 56 4.71 3.26 -9.56
CA THR A 56 4.67 2.41 -10.74
C THR A 56 4.56 0.98 -10.24
N PHE A 57 3.51 0.28 -10.69
CA PHE A 57 3.25 -1.08 -10.26
C PHE A 57 3.91 -2.05 -11.23
N ALA A 58 4.72 -2.97 -10.72
CA ALA A 58 5.37 -4.01 -11.52
C ALA A 58 4.45 -5.20 -11.80
N ALA A 59 3.36 -5.33 -11.04
CA ALA A 59 2.34 -6.35 -11.16
C ALA A 59 0.97 -5.75 -10.80
N ASP A 60 -0.10 -6.44 -11.17
CA ASP A 60 -1.45 -6.04 -10.78
C ASP A 60 -1.60 -6.10 -9.26
N GLU A 61 -2.17 -5.05 -8.67
CA GLU A 61 -2.40 -4.95 -7.23
C GLU A 61 -3.88 -4.71 -6.94
N PHE A 62 -4.44 -5.51 -6.02
CA PHE A 62 -5.77 -5.30 -5.49
C PHE A 62 -5.67 -4.74 -4.05
N CYS A 63 -6.23 -3.55 -3.84
CA CYS A 63 -6.28 -2.90 -2.54
C CYS A 63 -7.69 -2.89 -1.95
N HIS A 64 -7.81 -3.23 -0.66
CA HIS A 64 -9.00 -2.94 0.15
C HIS A 64 -8.59 -2.05 1.33
N PHE A 65 -9.06 -0.81 1.34
CA PHE A 65 -8.68 0.18 2.33
C PHE A 65 -9.44 -0.02 3.65
N LEU A 66 -8.70 -0.34 4.71
CA LEU A 66 -9.27 -0.61 6.04
C LEU A 66 -9.51 0.66 6.86
N SER A 67 -8.77 1.74 6.58
CA SER A 67 -8.87 3.04 7.26
C SER A 67 -8.07 4.09 6.50
N GLY A 68 -8.26 5.36 6.87
CA GLY A 68 -7.55 6.49 6.26
C GLY A 68 -8.29 7.07 5.06
N ARG A 69 -7.56 7.82 4.24
CA ARG A 69 -8.04 8.40 2.98
C ARG A 69 -6.87 8.74 2.06
N GLY A 70 -7.11 8.75 0.76
CA GLY A 70 -6.15 9.24 -0.23
C GLY A 70 -6.76 9.31 -1.62
N SER A 71 -5.90 9.47 -2.63
CA SER A 71 -6.30 9.32 -4.01
C SER A 71 -5.14 8.82 -4.87
N TYR A 72 -5.50 8.07 -5.91
CA TYR A 72 -4.61 7.82 -7.04
C TYR A 72 -4.92 8.84 -8.12
N VAL A 73 -3.89 9.52 -8.61
CA VAL A 73 -3.99 10.47 -9.71
C VAL A 73 -3.21 9.92 -10.89
N HIS A 74 -3.90 9.68 -11.98
CA HIS A 74 -3.31 9.20 -13.23
C HIS A 74 -2.55 10.34 -13.93
N ASP A 75 -1.61 10.02 -14.83
CA ASP A 75 -0.75 11.03 -15.48
C ASP A 75 -1.56 12.01 -16.38
N ASP A 76 -2.80 11.67 -16.76
CA ASP A 76 -3.75 12.55 -17.47
C ASP A 76 -4.63 13.41 -16.54
N GLY A 77 -4.49 13.24 -15.22
CA GLY A 77 -5.23 13.98 -14.21
C GLY A 77 -6.51 13.31 -13.72
N GLU A 78 -6.88 12.11 -14.19
CA GLU A 78 -7.98 11.35 -13.59
C GLU A 78 -7.67 11.05 -12.12
N GLU A 79 -8.63 11.34 -11.22
CA GLU A 79 -8.48 11.10 -9.78
C GLU A 79 -9.45 10.01 -9.31
N ILE A 80 -8.90 9.00 -8.64
CA ILE A 80 -9.63 7.91 -8.02
C ILE A 80 -9.46 8.02 -6.50
N PRO A 81 -10.49 8.44 -5.75
CA PRO A 81 -10.43 8.53 -4.30
C PRO A 81 -10.47 7.15 -3.65
N VAL A 82 -9.77 7.01 -2.52
CA VAL A 82 -9.71 5.78 -1.70
C VAL A 82 -9.92 6.07 -0.22
#